data_AF-A0A525J1R2-F1
#
_entry.id   AF-A0A525J1R2-F1
#
_cell.length_a   1.000
_cell.length_b   1.000
_cell.length_c   1.000
_cell.angle_alpha   90.00
_cell.angle_beta   90.00
_cell.angle_gamma   90.00
#
_symmetry.space_group_name_H-M   'P 1'
#
loop_
_entity.id
_entity.type
_entity.pdbx_description
1 polymer ?
#
loop_
_entity_poly.entity_id
_entity_poly.type
_entity_poly.pdbx_seq_one_letter_code
_entity_poly.pdbx_strand_id
1 'polypeptide(L)'
;MRGLSAVKVGVRRFAIDDPYYLILALRWPTFLAMVLLIFVAANLLFASLYWLVPGSVANARPGAFGDAFFFSVETLATVGYGVMTPATLYGHTVASSEIFFGMFLTALVTGAFFARFARPQARMVFSDTAVVAPYEGRQALMVRVASRRLQGISEATARISYLRSEPIGESRFRRFDELKLVKNNIPILSLTWTIIHPIDEDSPLWGMTDERMAAEAPTVMVSITGFDEAISSVINDRRTYRREDVRFGHVFADILRDLPGDMVELDITRIHETRPAPVLREVEIQESAVRAS
;
A
#
# COMPACT_ATOMS: atom_id res chain seq x y z
N MET A 1 -3.22 8.09 -3.84
CA MET A 1 -1.75 8.34 -3.90
C MET A 1 -1.41 9.06 -5.21
N ARG A 2 -1.35 10.40 -5.20
CA ARG A 2 -0.73 11.14 -6.33
C ARG A 2 0.78 11.15 -6.09
N GLY A 3 1.47 10.10 -6.54
CA GLY A 3 2.94 10.06 -6.49
C GLY A 3 3.58 11.10 -7.42
N LEU A 4 4.91 11.15 -7.45
CA LEU A 4 5.64 11.87 -8.49
C LEU A 4 5.11 11.42 -9.87
N SER A 5 4.63 12.37 -10.68
CA SER A 5 4.22 12.09 -12.06
C SER A 5 5.47 11.88 -12.89
N ALA A 6 5.99 10.65 -12.89
CA ALA A 6 7.16 10.24 -13.63
C ALA A 6 6.80 9.05 -14.54
N VAL A 7 7.19 9.14 -15.80
CA VAL A 7 7.11 8.01 -16.74
C VAL A 7 8.46 7.31 -16.72
N LYS A 8 8.49 6.09 -16.20
CA LYS A 8 9.67 5.22 -16.32
C LYS A 8 9.70 4.64 -17.73
N VAL A 9 10.64 5.07 -18.56
CA VAL A 9 10.90 4.47 -19.87
C VAL A 9 11.80 3.24 -19.69
N GLY A 10 11.52 2.14 -20.40
CA GLY A 10 12.30 0.90 -20.31
C GLY A 10 11.83 -0.13 -19.28
N VAL A 11 10.74 0.15 -18.54
CA VAL A 11 10.16 -0.79 -17.56
C VAL A 11 8.80 -1.26 -18.07
N ARG A 12 8.63 -2.57 -18.33
CA ARG A 12 7.32 -3.16 -18.62
C ARG A 12 6.52 -3.28 -17.34
N ARG A 13 5.28 -2.76 -17.36
CA ARG A 13 4.36 -2.77 -16.20
C ARG A 13 3.94 -4.18 -15.77
N PHE A 14 4.04 -5.13 -16.70
CA PHE A 14 3.85 -6.56 -16.51
C PHE A 14 5.05 -7.26 -17.15
N ALA A 15 6.09 -7.52 -16.35
CA ALA A 15 7.20 -8.36 -16.75
C ALA A 15 6.88 -9.79 -16.30
N ILE A 16 6.94 -10.75 -17.21
CA ILE A 16 6.80 -12.19 -16.89
C ILE A 16 7.97 -12.64 -15.99
N ASP A 17 9.04 -11.84 -16.00
CA ASP A 17 10.28 -12.01 -15.24
C ASP A 17 10.11 -11.87 -13.71
N ASP A 18 8.96 -11.37 -13.24
CA ASP A 18 8.60 -11.30 -11.81
C ASP A 18 7.15 -11.78 -11.56
N PRO A 19 6.90 -13.10 -11.58
CA PRO A 19 5.58 -13.66 -11.39
C PRO A 19 5.03 -13.42 -9.98
N TYR A 20 5.92 -13.28 -8.98
CA TYR A 20 5.54 -12.97 -7.60
C TYR A 20 4.92 -11.57 -7.51
N TYR A 21 5.58 -10.56 -8.09
CA TYR A 21 5.03 -9.20 -8.14
C TYR A 21 3.72 -9.13 -8.94
N LEU A 22 3.62 -9.86 -10.06
CA LEU A 22 2.39 -9.93 -10.85
C LEU A 22 1.22 -10.42 -10.00
N ILE A 23 1.41 -11.53 -9.28
CA ILE A 23 0.40 -12.09 -8.38
C ILE A 23 0.02 -11.06 -7.32
N LEU A 24 0.95 -10.29 -6.74
CA LEU A 24 0.63 -9.30 -5.70
C LEU A 24 -0.02 -8.02 -6.24
N ALA A 25 0.29 -7.61 -7.46
CA ALA A 25 -0.17 -6.36 -8.05
C ALA A 25 -1.62 -6.44 -8.56
N LEU A 26 -2.14 -7.64 -8.85
CA LEU A 26 -3.49 -7.82 -9.36
C LEU A 26 -4.57 -7.45 -8.35
N ARG A 27 -5.69 -6.91 -8.85
CA ARG A 27 -6.91 -6.73 -8.04
C ARG A 27 -7.53 -8.10 -7.74
N TRP A 28 -8.23 -8.23 -6.61
CA TRP A 28 -8.84 -9.50 -6.20
C TRP A 28 -9.70 -10.18 -7.27
N PRO A 29 -10.63 -9.49 -7.97
CA PRO A 29 -11.43 -10.13 -9.02
C PRO A 29 -10.59 -10.64 -10.19
N THR A 30 -9.58 -9.88 -10.60
CA THR A 30 -8.67 -10.28 -11.69
C THR A 30 -7.83 -11.48 -11.31
N PHE A 31 -7.36 -11.53 -10.06
CA PHE A 31 -6.63 -12.68 -9.53
C PHE A 31 -7.50 -13.95 -9.53
N LEU A 32 -8.73 -13.86 -9.01
CA LEU A 32 -9.67 -14.99 -9.00
C LEU A 32 -10.03 -15.46 -10.41
N ALA A 33 -10.29 -14.52 -11.34
CA ALA A 33 -10.57 -14.85 -12.74
C ALA A 33 -9.38 -15.54 -13.42
N MET A 34 -8.15 -15.11 -13.12
CA MET A 34 -6.93 -15.75 -13.64
C MET A 34 -6.76 -17.18 -13.09
N VAL A 35 -6.96 -17.41 -11.79
CA VAL A 35 -6.92 -18.76 -11.19
C VAL A 35 -7.98 -19.67 -11.83
N LEU A 36 -9.21 -19.17 -11.99
CA LEU A 36 -10.29 -19.89 -12.66
C LEU A 36 -9.93 -20.22 -14.11
N LEU A 37 -9.35 -19.27 -14.85
CA LEU A 37 -8.94 -19.50 -16.24
C LEU A 37 -7.86 -20.57 -16.36
N ILE A 38 -6.85 -20.55 -15.48
CA ILE A 38 -5.80 -21.58 -15.43
C ILE A 38 -6.42 -22.95 -15.12
N PHE A 39 -7.34 -23.01 -14.15
CA PHE A 39 -8.05 -24.24 -13.80
C PHE A 39 -8.85 -24.78 -15.00
N VAL A 40 -9.66 -23.95 -15.65
CA VAL A 40 -10.45 -24.37 -16.82
C VAL A 40 -9.55 -24.79 -17.98
N ALA A 41 -8.47 -24.06 -18.25
CA ALA A 41 -7.52 -24.38 -19.32
C ALA A 41 -6.80 -25.71 -19.08
N ALA A 42 -6.38 -25.98 -17.83
CA ALA A 42 -5.79 -27.27 -17.46
C ALA A 42 -6.77 -28.42 -17.67
N ASN A 43 -8.02 -28.27 -17.22
CA ASN A 43 -9.04 -29.29 -17.41
C ASN A 43 -9.37 -29.52 -18.89
N LEU A 44 -9.45 -28.47 -19.70
CA LEU A 44 -9.65 -28.61 -21.15
C LEU A 44 -8.48 -29.35 -21.83
N LEU A 45 -7.25 -29.11 -21.38
CA LEU A 45 -6.07 -29.83 -21.86
C LEU A 45 -6.16 -31.32 -21.54
N PHE A 46 -6.39 -31.70 -20.29
CA PHE A 46 -6.47 -33.12 -19.89
C PHE A 46 -7.70 -33.82 -20.45
N ALA A 47 -8.86 -33.14 -20.49
CA ALA A 47 -10.05 -33.63 -21.18
C ALA A 47 -9.77 -33.98 -22.65
N SER A 48 -8.99 -33.12 -23.34
CA SER A 48 -8.57 -33.38 -24.72
C SER A 48 -7.67 -34.62 -24.80
N LEU A 49 -6.75 -34.81 -23.86
CA LEU A 49 -5.91 -36.02 -23.80
C LEU A 49 -6.75 -37.29 -23.60
N TYR A 50 -7.71 -37.29 -22.66
CA TYR A 50 -8.62 -38.43 -22.51
C TYR A 50 -9.44 -38.70 -23.76
N TRP A 51 -9.91 -37.64 -24.42
CA TRP A 51 -10.74 -37.75 -25.62
C TRP A 51 -9.98 -38.26 -26.86
N LEU A 52 -8.65 -38.08 -26.94
CA LEU A 52 -7.82 -38.58 -28.05
C LEU A 52 -7.87 -40.11 -28.19
N VAL A 53 -8.05 -40.85 -27.10
CA VAL A 53 -8.09 -42.32 -27.11
C VAL A 53 -9.46 -42.79 -26.61
N PRO A 54 -10.36 -43.22 -27.51
CA PRO A 54 -11.66 -43.76 -27.13
C PRO A 54 -11.54 -44.93 -26.16
N GLY A 55 -12.39 -44.95 -25.13
CA GLY A 55 -12.37 -45.98 -24.09
C GLY A 55 -11.26 -45.81 -23.04
N SER A 56 -10.54 -44.68 -23.02
CA SER A 56 -9.57 -44.35 -21.97
C SER A 56 -10.19 -44.14 -20.59
N VAL A 57 -11.46 -43.70 -20.55
CA VAL A 57 -12.26 -43.46 -19.34
C VAL A 57 -13.45 -44.41 -19.34
N ALA A 58 -13.58 -45.22 -18.28
CA ALA A 58 -14.72 -46.10 -18.03
C ALA A 58 -15.96 -45.26 -17.70
N ASN A 59 -17.13 -45.76 -18.09
CA ASN A 59 -18.44 -45.15 -17.84
C ASN A 59 -18.65 -43.74 -18.44
N ALA A 60 -17.71 -43.24 -19.25
CA ALA A 60 -17.91 -42.05 -20.08
C ALA A 60 -18.75 -42.40 -21.31
N ARG A 61 -19.70 -41.54 -21.69
CA ARG A 61 -20.53 -41.75 -22.88
C ARG A 61 -19.65 -41.65 -24.14
N PRO A 62 -19.75 -42.59 -25.10
CA PRO A 62 -18.97 -42.53 -26.33
C PRO A 62 -19.17 -41.20 -27.08
N GLY A 63 -18.07 -40.51 -27.39
CA GLY A 63 -18.08 -39.23 -28.11
C GLY A 63 -18.45 -38.00 -27.28
N ALA A 64 -18.76 -38.14 -25.98
CA ALA A 64 -19.11 -37.01 -25.12
C ALA A 64 -17.87 -36.34 -24.50
N PHE A 65 -17.36 -35.28 -25.12
CA PHE A 65 -16.24 -34.50 -24.57
C PHE A 65 -16.51 -33.94 -23.16
N GLY A 66 -17.78 -33.59 -22.89
CA GLY A 66 -18.19 -33.12 -21.57
C GLY A 66 -17.89 -34.11 -20.44
N ASP A 67 -18.02 -35.42 -20.69
CA ASP A 67 -17.73 -36.45 -19.69
C ASP A 67 -16.22 -36.52 -19.40
N ALA A 68 -15.38 -36.40 -20.44
CA ALA A 68 -13.93 -36.29 -20.27
C ALA A 68 -13.51 -35.01 -19.52
N PHE A 69 -14.22 -33.89 -19.75
CA PHE A 69 -14.02 -32.65 -19.01
C PHE A 69 -14.38 -32.78 -17.54
N PHE A 70 -15.54 -33.35 -17.21
CA PHE A 70 -15.93 -33.55 -15.82
C PHE A 70 -15.07 -34.60 -15.11
N PHE A 71 -14.63 -35.65 -15.81
CA PHE A 71 -13.64 -36.60 -15.30
C PHE A 71 -12.30 -35.92 -14.97
N SER A 72 -11.83 -35.03 -15.85
CA SER A 72 -10.66 -34.20 -15.61
C SER A 72 -10.85 -33.28 -14.40
N VAL A 73 -12.00 -32.60 -14.28
CA VAL A 73 -12.33 -31.74 -13.13
C VAL A 73 -12.28 -32.49 -11.80
N GLU A 74 -12.90 -33.67 -11.72
CA GLU A 74 -12.88 -34.46 -10.48
C GLU A 74 -11.50 -35.07 -10.19
N THR A 75 -10.70 -35.35 -11.22
CA THR A 75 -9.33 -35.91 -11.07
C THR A 75 -8.34 -34.82 -10.64
N LEU A 76 -8.31 -33.68 -11.34
CA LEU A 76 -7.43 -32.55 -11.06
C LEU A 76 -7.70 -31.94 -9.69
N ALA A 77 -8.98 -31.81 -9.30
CA ALA A 77 -9.38 -31.32 -7.98
C ALA A 77 -9.27 -32.38 -6.88
N THR A 78 -8.84 -33.61 -7.21
CA THR A 78 -8.72 -34.75 -6.29
C THR A 78 -10.03 -35.13 -5.57
N VAL A 79 -11.18 -34.85 -6.21
CA VAL A 79 -12.51 -35.21 -5.71
C VAL A 79 -12.81 -36.67 -6.00
N GLY A 80 -12.62 -37.09 -7.26
CA GLY A 80 -12.80 -38.47 -7.73
C GLY A 80 -14.11 -39.12 -7.28
N TYR A 81 -15.27 -38.71 -7.81
CA TYR A 81 -16.55 -39.28 -7.39
C TYR A 81 -16.65 -40.80 -7.63
N GLY A 82 -15.79 -41.35 -8.50
CA GLY A 82 -15.64 -42.79 -8.71
C GLY A 82 -16.64 -43.38 -9.71
N VAL A 83 -17.53 -42.56 -10.28
CA VAL A 83 -18.42 -42.97 -11.37
C VAL A 83 -17.64 -43.19 -12.66
N MET A 84 -16.69 -42.30 -12.97
CA MET A 84 -15.76 -42.43 -14.08
C MET A 84 -14.38 -42.80 -13.53
N THR A 85 -13.69 -43.72 -14.21
CA THR A 85 -12.35 -44.18 -13.80
C THR A 85 -11.47 -44.39 -15.03
N PRO A 86 -10.14 -44.27 -14.92
CA PRO A 86 -9.26 -44.64 -16.03
C PRO A 86 -9.39 -46.14 -16.32
N ALA A 87 -9.59 -46.50 -17.60
CA ALA A 87 -9.89 -47.87 -18.03
C ALA A 87 -8.74 -48.59 -18.73
N THR A 88 -7.78 -47.82 -19.26
CA THR A 88 -6.64 -48.33 -20.03
C THR A 88 -5.33 -47.86 -19.42
N LEU A 89 -4.21 -48.51 -19.79
CA LEU A 89 -2.88 -48.07 -19.39
C LEU A 89 -2.62 -46.60 -19.79
N TYR A 90 -3.11 -46.20 -20.98
CA TYR A 90 -3.08 -44.81 -21.43
C TYR A 90 -3.87 -43.89 -20.48
N GLY A 91 -5.13 -44.23 -20.18
CA GLY A 91 -5.97 -43.46 -19.26
C GLY A 91 -5.33 -43.31 -17.87
N HIS A 92 -4.77 -44.39 -17.32
CA HIS A 92 -4.04 -44.35 -16.05
C HIS A 92 -2.80 -43.45 -16.11
N THR A 93 -2.07 -43.44 -17.23
CA THR A 93 -0.88 -42.59 -17.40
C THR A 93 -1.24 -41.12 -17.46
N VAL A 94 -2.30 -40.77 -18.20
CA VAL A 94 -2.83 -39.39 -18.26
C VAL A 94 -3.35 -38.96 -16.88
N ALA A 95 -4.14 -39.80 -16.21
CA ALA A 95 -4.67 -39.52 -14.87
C ALA A 95 -3.57 -39.34 -13.83
N SER A 96 -2.53 -40.17 -13.85
CA SER A 96 -1.38 -40.02 -12.94
C SER A 96 -0.64 -38.70 -13.17
N SER A 97 -0.49 -38.30 -14.43
CA SER A 97 0.14 -37.03 -14.80
C SER A 97 -0.72 -35.84 -14.40
N GLU A 98 -2.05 -35.95 -14.57
CA GLU A 98 -3.02 -34.95 -14.15
C GLU A 98 -3.04 -34.75 -12.64
N ILE A 99 -3.05 -35.83 -11.87
CA ILE A 99 -3.01 -35.77 -10.40
C ILE A 99 -1.74 -35.06 -9.93
N PHE A 100 -0.57 -35.43 -10.49
CA PHE A 100 0.69 -34.79 -10.15
C PHE A 100 0.68 -33.28 -10.48
N PHE A 101 0.16 -32.91 -11.65
CA PHE A 101 -0.01 -31.51 -12.03
C PHE A 101 -1.00 -30.77 -11.13
N GLY A 102 -2.13 -31.38 -10.78
CA GLY A 102 -3.17 -30.83 -9.90
C GLY A 102 -2.66 -30.56 -8.49
N MET A 103 -1.83 -31.46 -7.95
CA MET A 103 -1.14 -31.25 -6.66
C MET A 103 -0.25 -30.00 -6.72
N PHE A 104 0.55 -29.86 -7.77
CA PHE A 104 1.43 -28.70 -7.94
C PHE A 104 0.65 -27.40 -8.11
N LEU A 105 -0.41 -27.42 -8.94
CA LEU A 105 -1.30 -26.27 -9.14
C LEU A 105 -1.96 -25.83 -7.83
N THR A 106 -2.47 -26.78 -7.04
CA THR A 106 -3.10 -26.51 -5.74
C THR A 106 -2.12 -25.88 -4.76
N ALA A 107 -0.88 -26.40 -4.69
CA ALA A 107 0.17 -25.82 -3.84
C ALA A 107 0.51 -24.38 -4.24
N LEU A 108 0.69 -24.11 -5.55
CA LEU A 108 0.98 -22.78 -6.07
C LEU A 108 -0.16 -21.79 -5.81
N VAL A 109 -1.40 -22.16 -6.10
CA VAL A 109 -2.58 -21.31 -5.88
C VAL A 109 -2.71 -20.99 -4.38
N THR A 110 -2.56 -21.99 -3.51
CA THR A 110 -2.63 -21.80 -2.05
C THR A 110 -1.53 -20.85 -1.55
N GLY A 111 -0.29 -21.04 -2.01
CA GLY A 111 0.82 -20.14 -1.70
C GLY A 111 0.57 -18.71 -2.19
N ALA A 112 0.00 -18.54 -3.38
CA ALA A 112 -0.36 -17.24 -3.94
C ALA A 112 -1.46 -16.54 -3.11
N PHE A 113 -2.48 -17.29 -2.67
CA PHE A 113 -3.50 -16.76 -1.76
C PHE A 113 -2.88 -16.31 -0.43
N PHE A 114 -2.04 -17.13 0.19
CA PHE A 114 -1.36 -16.79 1.43
C PHE A 114 -0.50 -15.53 1.28
N ALA A 115 0.33 -15.46 0.23
CA ALA A 115 1.16 -14.27 -0.04
C ALA A 115 0.32 -13.00 -0.22
N ARG A 116 -0.84 -13.09 -0.86
CA ARG A 116 -1.75 -11.95 -1.03
C ARG A 116 -2.44 -11.52 0.27
N PHE A 117 -2.84 -12.47 1.12
CA PHE A 117 -3.48 -12.18 2.42
C PHE A 117 -2.48 -11.70 3.48
N ALA A 118 -1.29 -12.28 3.50
CA ALA A 118 -0.22 -11.94 4.42
C ALA A 118 0.40 -10.55 4.12
N ARG A 119 -0.01 -9.89 3.03
CA ARG A 119 0.54 -8.59 2.67
C ARG A 119 0.17 -7.55 3.75
N PRO A 120 1.18 -6.95 4.42
CA PRO A 120 0.92 -5.92 5.41
C PRO A 120 0.28 -4.72 4.73
N GLN A 121 -0.91 -4.34 5.20
CA GLN A 121 -1.52 -3.06 4.84
C GLN A 121 -1.39 -2.14 6.03
N ALA A 122 -0.49 -1.16 5.91
CA ALA A 122 -0.47 -0.01 6.78
C ALA A 122 -1.82 0.70 6.61
N ARG A 123 -2.70 0.62 7.62
CA ARG A 123 -4.00 1.31 7.60
C ARG A 123 -3.86 2.63 8.35
N MET A 124 -2.90 3.45 7.95
CA MET A 124 -2.74 4.81 8.45
C MET A 124 -3.56 5.76 7.57
N VAL A 125 -4.06 6.85 8.14
CA VAL A 125 -4.69 7.95 7.40
C VAL A 125 -3.88 9.19 7.67
N PHE A 126 -3.30 9.74 6.61
CA PHE A 126 -2.66 11.04 6.66
C PHE A 126 -3.70 12.13 6.41
N SER A 127 -3.50 13.31 7.01
CA SER A 127 -4.22 14.51 6.60
C SER A 127 -4.04 14.75 5.11
N ASP A 128 -5.03 15.38 4.47
CA ASP A 128 -4.93 15.63 3.03
C ASP A 128 -3.99 16.79 2.73
N THR A 129 -3.88 17.69 3.72
CA THR A 129 -3.00 18.85 3.69
C THR A 129 -1.95 18.77 4.78
N ALA A 130 -0.78 19.34 4.51
CA ALA A 130 0.16 19.77 5.53
C ALA A 130 -0.17 21.23 5.88
N VAL A 131 0.12 21.65 7.11
CA VAL A 131 -0.09 23.04 7.52
C VAL A 131 1.20 23.69 7.97
N VAL A 132 1.35 24.98 7.71
CA VAL A 132 2.43 25.81 8.26
C VAL A 132 1.81 26.79 9.24
N ALA A 133 2.15 26.63 10.52
CA ALA A 133 1.52 27.36 11.61
C ALA A 133 2.51 27.69 12.75
N PRO A 134 2.14 28.63 13.63
CA PRO A 134 2.91 28.92 14.83
C PRO A 134 3.05 27.70 15.75
N TYR A 135 4.25 27.48 16.26
CA TYR A 135 4.64 26.45 17.21
C TYR A 135 5.78 26.97 18.08
N GLU A 136 5.58 27.05 19.40
CA GLU A 136 6.60 27.49 20.37
C GLU A 136 7.37 28.75 19.94
N GLY A 137 6.64 29.79 19.51
CA GLY A 137 7.24 31.09 19.14
C GLY A 137 7.86 31.17 17.74
N ARG A 138 7.81 30.10 16.94
CA ARG A 138 8.31 30.05 15.55
C ARG A 138 7.28 29.42 14.61
N GLN A 139 7.57 29.37 13.32
CA GLN A 139 6.75 28.60 12.37
C GLN A 139 7.13 27.12 12.39
N ALA A 140 6.19 26.24 12.09
CA ALA A 140 6.46 24.82 11.91
C ALA A 140 5.58 24.23 10.80
N LEU A 141 6.16 23.30 10.04
CA LEU A 141 5.43 22.43 9.14
C LEU A 141 4.86 21.26 9.95
N MET A 142 3.56 21.05 9.86
CA MET A 142 2.85 19.99 10.58
C MET A 142 2.07 19.08 9.64
N VAL A 143 2.16 17.79 9.91
CA VAL A 143 1.40 16.75 9.22
C VAL A 143 0.73 15.85 10.24
N ARG A 144 -0.56 15.58 10.07
CA ARG A 144 -1.31 14.72 10.97
C ARG A 144 -1.46 13.32 10.36
N VAL A 145 -1.35 12.31 11.20
CA VAL A 145 -1.63 10.91 10.87
C VAL A 145 -2.50 10.29 11.96
N ALA A 146 -3.40 9.38 11.60
CA ALA A 146 -4.13 8.54 12.54
C ALA A 146 -4.06 7.07 12.15
N SER A 147 -4.20 6.19 13.13
CA SER A 147 -4.41 4.76 12.87
C SER A 147 -5.88 4.50 12.55
N ARG A 148 -6.18 3.67 11.54
CA ARG A 148 -7.53 3.09 11.35
C ARG A 148 -7.70 1.75 12.07
N ARG A 149 -6.64 1.22 12.67
CA ARG A 149 -6.72 -0.01 13.46
C ARG A 149 -7.01 0.35 14.91
N LEU A 150 -7.81 -0.46 15.56
CA LEU A 150 -8.06 -0.38 17.01
C LEU A 150 -6.79 -0.71 17.81
N GLN A 151 -6.00 -1.64 17.30
CA GLN A 151 -4.67 -1.94 17.84
C GLN A 151 -3.67 -0.91 17.34
N GLY A 152 -2.83 -0.42 18.26
CA GLY A 152 -1.82 0.56 17.93
C GLY A 152 -0.68 -0.02 17.10
N ILE A 153 0.02 0.88 16.42
CA ILE A 153 1.24 0.54 15.66
C ILE A 153 2.43 0.84 16.58
N SER A 154 3.19 -0.18 16.90
CA SER A 154 4.31 -0.08 17.85
C SER A 154 5.56 0.48 17.17
N GLU A 155 6.37 1.22 17.92
CA GLU A 155 7.63 1.84 17.46
C GLU A 155 7.46 2.68 16.19
N ALA A 156 6.39 3.46 16.14
CA ALA A 156 6.06 4.28 14.97
C ALA A 156 7.11 5.41 14.81
N THR A 157 7.83 5.37 13.69
CA THR A 157 8.91 6.28 13.34
C THR A 157 8.54 7.07 12.09
N ALA A 158 8.51 8.40 12.18
CA ALA A 158 8.25 9.31 11.08
C ALA A 158 9.55 9.90 10.51
N ARG A 159 9.54 10.14 9.20
CA ARG A 159 10.53 10.94 8.48
C ARG A 159 9.81 11.88 7.53
N ILE A 160 10.32 13.10 7.40
CA ILE A 160 9.88 14.05 6.39
C ILE A 160 11.08 14.41 5.51
N SER A 161 10.93 14.23 4.21
CA SER A 161 11.93 14.62 3.21
C SER A 161 11.38 15.75 2.35
N TYR A 162 12.16 16.82 2.23
CA TYR A 162 11.92 17.94 1.33
C TYR A 162 12.69 17.70 0.03
N LEU A 163 11.95 17.57 -1.06
CA LEU A 163 12.49 17.31 -2.39
C LEU A 163 12.38 18.56 -3.25
N ARG A 164 13.53 19.10 -3.67
CA ARG A 164 13.62 20.26 -4.55
C ARG A 164 14.46 19.96 -5.79
N SER A 165 14.18 20.68 -6.88
CA SER A 165 14.93 20.55 -8.12
C SER A 165 15.91 21.73 -8.24
N GLU A 166 17.19 21.44 -8.30
CA GLU A 166 18.25 22.43 -8.52
C GLU A 166 18.81 22.27 -9.94
N PRO A 167 19.00 23.36 -10.71
CA PRO A 167 19.69 23.28 -11.98
C PRO A 167 21.19 23.00 -11.74
N ILE A 168 21.73 21.97 -12.39
CA ILE A 168 23.17 21.68 -12.42
C ILE A 168 23.58 21.57 -13.89
N GLY A 169 24.20 22.64 -14.40
CA GLY A 169 24.51 22.80 -15.82
C GLY A 169 23.23 22.77 -16.67
N GLU A 170 23.20 21.91 -17.70
CA GLU A 170 22.01 21.68 -18.54
C GLU A 170 21.01 20.69 -17.91
N SER A 171 21.37 20.05 -16.79
CA SER A 171 20.57 19.03 -16.13
C SER A 171 19.80 19.57 -14.93
N ARG A 172 18.77 18.84 -14.49
CA ARG A 172 18.07 19.10 -13.23
C ARG A 172 18.44 18.03 -12.22
N PHE A 173 19.08 18.42 -11.13
CA PHE A 173 19.38 17.55 -10.01
C PHE A 173 18.25 17.64 -8.98
N ARG A 174 17.81 16.48 -8.48
CA ARG A 174 16.79 16.41 -7.43
C ARG A 174 17.49 16.19 -6.10
N ARG A 175 17.48 17.23 -5.26
CA ARG A 175 18.05 17.20 -3.93
C ARG A 175 17.00 16.75 -2.92
N PHE A 176 17.41 15.85 -2.03
CA PHE A 176 16.59 15.34 -0.93
C PHE A 176 17.19 15.83 0.38
N ASP A 177 16.47 16.70 1.09
CA ASP A 177 16.86 17.17 2.42
C ASP A 177 15.91 16.56 3.46
N GLU A 178 16.44 15.85 4.46
CA GLU A 178 15.65 15.35 5.58
C GLU A 178 15.37 16.46 6.58
N LEU A 179 14.09 16.64 6.94
CA LEU A 179 13.66 17.69 7.86
C LEU A 179 13.70 17.19 9.31
N LYS A 180 14.31 17.99 10.19
CA LYS A 180 14.43 17.69 11.62
C LYS A 180 13.08 17.74 12.33
N LEU A 181 12.65 16.64 12.92
CA LEU A 181 11.36 16.57 13.64
C LEU A 181 11.53 16.88 15.13
N VAL A 182 10.53 17.50 15.76
CA VAL A 182 10.48 17.63 17.23
C VAL A 182 10.60 16.26 17.88
N LYS A 183 9.85 15.31 17.34
CA LYS A 183 9.89 13.90 17.73
C LYS A 183 9.76 13.06 16.47
N ASN A 184 10.71 12.16 16.25
CA ASN A 184 10.73 11.27 15.09
C ASN A 184 10.18 9.87 15.39
N ASN A 185 10.04 9.49 16.67
CA ASN A 185 9.52 8.19 17.09
C ASN A 185 8.54 8.34 18.27
N ILE A 186 7.47 7.55 18.24
CA ILE A 186 6.58 7.32 19.37
C ILE A 186 6.45 5.81 19.65
N PRO A 187 6.33 5.40 20.93
CA PRO A 187 6.22 3.98 21.27
C PRO A 187 4.99 3.31 20.64
N ILE A 188 3.88 4.03 20.56
CA ILE A 188 2.62 3.51 20.01
C ILE A 188 1.82 4.61 19.31
N LEU A 189 1.36 4.33 18.09
CA LEU A 189 0.36 5.12 17.37
C LEU A 189 -0.99 4.40 17.44
N SER A 190 -1.78 4.69 18.48
CA SER A 190 -3.13 4.13 18.67
C SER A 190 -4.23 5.05 18.14
N LEU A 191 -4.12 6.35 18.37
CA LEU A 191 -5.09 7.36 17.95
C LEU A 191 -4.54 8.19 16.79
N THR A 192 -4.00 9.36 17.10
CA THR A 192 -3.48 10.35 16.15
C THR A 192 -2.12 10.85 16.60
N TRP A 193 -1.28 11.23 15.64
CA TRP A 193 -0.01 11.89 15.87
C TRP A 193 0.13 13.06 14.92
N THR A 194 0.49 14.22 15.45
CA THR A 194 0.90 15.37 14.64
C THR A 194 2.42 15.38 14.60
N ILE A 195 2.97 15.12 13.42
CA ILE A 195 4.40 15.20 13.14
C ILE A 195 4.75 16.66 12.88
N ILE A 196 5.73 17.18 13.61
CA ILE A 196 6.07 18.61 13.63
C ILE A 196 7.53 18.76 13.23
N HIS A 197 7.78 19.56 12.19
CA HIS A 197 9.09 20.06 11.82
C HIS A 197 9.15 21.57 12.13
N PRO A 198 9.90 22.00 13.15
CA PRO A 198 10.13 23.41 13.40
C PRO A 198 10.90 24.03 12.24
N ILE A 199 10.48 25.22 11.81
CA ILE A 199 11.15 26.00 10.77
C ILE A 199 12.03 27.01 11.50
N ASP A 200 13.30 26.64 11.71
CA ASP A 200 14.38 27.49 12.23
C ASP A 200 15.40 27.80 11.12
N GLU A 201 16.45 28.55 11.44
CA GLU A 201 17.47 29.02 10.47
C GLU A 201 18.19 27.88 9.74
N ASP A 202 18.30 26.71 10.38
CA ASP A 202 18.90 25.50 9.80
C ASP A 202 17.92 24.73 8.89
N SER A 203 16.64 25.08 8.89
CA SER A 203 15.62 24.42 8.08
C SER A 203 15.74 24.79 6.59
N PRO A 204 15.66 23.81 5.67
CA PRO A 204 15.50 24.08 4.24
C PRO A 204 14.24 24.90 3.89
N LEU A 205 13.28 24.97 4.81
CA LEU A 205 12.05 25.77 4.69
C LEU A 205 12.17 27.16 5.34
N TRP A 206 13.33 27.53 5.85
CA TRP A 206 13.56 28.87 6.39
C TRP A 206 13.32 29.94 5.30
N GLY A 207 12.53 30.96 5.64
CA GLY A 207 12.10 31.99 4.68
C GLY A 207 11.22 31.49 3.53
N MET A 208 10.66 30.27 3.62
CA MET A 208 9.73 29.75 2.63
C MET A 208 8.36 30.42 2.77
N THR A 209 7.94 31.14 1.73
CA THR A 209 6.59 31.71 1.63
C THR A 209 5.69 30.90 0.70
N ASP A 210 4.40 31.23 0.70
CA ASP A 210 3.40 30.60 -0.15
C ASP A 210 3.70 30.83 -1.65
N GLU A 211 4.21 32.02 -2.00
CA GLU A 211 4.61 32.39 -3.35
C GLU A 211 5.89 31.66 -3.77
N ARG A 212 6.89 31.59 -2.88
CA ARG A 212 8.15 30.90 -3.14
C ARG A 212 7.94 29.40 -3.34
N MET A 213 7.10 28.78 -2.51
CA MET A 213 6.74 27.38 -2.66
C MET A 213 5.98 27.12 -3.98
N ALA A 214 5.20 28.10 -4.47
CA ALA A 214 4.56 27.99 -5.78
C ALA A 214 5.56 28.08 -6.94
N ALA A 215 6.57 28.95 -6.83
CA ALA A 215 7.60 29.12 -7.84
C ALA A 215 8.57 27.94 -7.91
N GLU A 216 9.04 27.45 -6.76
CA GLU A 216 10.00 26.35 -6.67
C GLU A 216 9.34 24.97 -6.87
N ALA A 217 8.01 24.89 -6.67
CA ALA A 217 7.20 23.68 -6.75
C ALA A 217 7.84 22.45 -6.06
N PRO A 218 8.32 22.57 -4.81
CA PRO A 218 8.96 21.45 -4.12
C PRO A 218 7.92 20.39 -3.74
N THR A 219 8.42 19.23 -3.35
CA THR A 219 7.60 18.11 -2.89
C THR A 219 8.00 17.73 -1.47
N VAL A 220 7.04 17.71 -0.54
CA VAL A 220 7.24 17.20 0.82
C VAL A 220 6.77 15.75 0.86
N MET A 221 7.66 14.83 1.20
CA MET A 221 7.33 13.41 1.37
C MET A 221 7.40 13.04 2.85
N VAL A 222 6.32 12.49 3.38
CA VAL A 222 6.24 11.96 4.73
C VAL A 222 6.16 10.44 4.64
N SER A 223 6.97 9.76 5.43
CA SER A 223 6.89 8.30 5.59
C SER A 223 6.83 7.94 7.07
N ILE A 224 6.00 6.96 7.39
CA ILE A 224 5.93 6.38 8.73
C ILE A 224 6.15 4.88 8.61
N THR A 225 7.11 4.39 9.38
CA THR A 225 7.40 2.97 9.55
C THR A 225 7.03 2.58 10.97
N GLY A 226 6.49 1.39 11.16
CA GLY A 226 6.24 0.84 12.50
C GLY A 226 6.03 -0.66 12.44
N PHE A 227 5.76 -1.27 13.59
CA PHE A 227 5.48 -2.70 13.71
C PHE A 227 3.99 -2.93 13.98
N ASP A 228 3.38 -3.79 13.19
CA ASP A 228 1.99 -4.22 13.36
C ASP A 228 1.98 -5.57 14.08
N GLU A 229 1.62 -5.56 15.36
CA GLU A 229 1.64 -6.74 16.23
C GLU A 229 0.67 -7.83 15.78
N ALA A 230 -0.46 -7.46 15.17
CA ALA A 230 -1.49 -8.41 14.74
C ALA A 230 -1.00 -9.37 13.65
N ILE A 231 -0.08 -8.90 12.81
CA ILE A 231 0.46 -9.64 11.67
C ILE A 231 1.98 -9.83 11.78
N SER A 232 2.57 -9.48 12.93
CA SER A 232 4.00 -9.58 13.24
C SER A 232 4.92 -9.09 12.12
N SER A 233 4.63 -7.92 11.56
CA SER A 233 5.36 -7.40 10.41
C SER A 233 5.62 -5.90 10.47
N VAL A 234 6.72 -5.47 9.86
CA VAL A 234 7.01 -4.05 9.68
C VAL A 234 6.10 -3.50 8.58
N ILE A 235 5.37 -2.45 8.93
CA ILE A 235 4.53 -1.70 8.00
C ILE A 235 5.16 -0.35 7.70
N ASN A 236 4.93 0.12 6.48
CA ASN A 236 5.37 1.43 6.03
C ASN A 236 4.27 2.08 5.20
N ASP A 237 3.92 3.31 5.53
CA ASP A 237 3.03 4.14 4.74
C ASP A 237 3.65 5.50 4.43
N ARG A 238 3.23 6.10 3.33
CA ARG A 238 3.78 7.36 2.85
C ARG A 238 2.74 8.27 2.24
N ARG A 239 2.88 9.56 2.51
CA ARG A 239 2.11 10.63 1.90
C ARG A 239 3.04 11.64 1.25
N THR A 240 2.59 12.19 0.13
CA THR A 240 3.28 13.25 -0.58
C THR A 240 2.38 14.47 -0.58
N TYR A 241 2.94 15.62 -0.22
CA TYR A 241 2.31 16.93 -0.26
C TYR A 241 3.04 17.78 -1.28
N ARG A 242 2.28 18.28 -2.25
CA ARG A 242 2.74 19.29 -3.20
C ARG A 242 2.29 20.66 -2.69
N ARG A 243 2.65 21.71 -3.43
CA ARG A 243 2.26 23.08 -3.11
C ARG A 243 0.76 23.23 -2.82
N GLU A 244 -0.08 22.60 -3.63
CA GLU A 244 -1.55 22.64 -3.47
C GLU A 244 -2.05 21.98 -2.18
N ASP A 245 -1.25 21.10 -1.59
CA ASP A 245 -1.58 20.37 -0.37
C ASP A 245 -0.99 21.06 0.89
N VAL A 246 -0.19 22.12 0.74
CA VAL A 246 0.40 22.85 1.90
C VAL A 246 -0.40 24.13 2.14
N ARG A 247 -0.94 24.27 3.36
CA ARG A 247 -1.71 25.44 3.80
C ARG A 247 -0.91 26.28 4.80
N PHE A 248 -0.46 27.44 4.38
CA PHE A 248 0.10 28.44 5.28
C PHE A 248 -1.00 29.11 6.11
N GLY A 249 -0.71 29.45 7.37
CA GLY A 249 -1.65 30.17 8.24
C GLY A 249 -2.85 29.34 8.63
N HIS A 250 -2.65 28.03 8.76
CA HIS A 250 -3.70 27.12 9.18
C HIS A 250 -3.17 26.24 10.31
N VAL A 251 -4.04 25.88 11.23
CA VAL A 251 -3.80 24.82 12.21
C VAL A 251 -4.83 23.72 12.00
N PHE A 252 -4.49 22.50 12.37
CA PHE A 252 -5.47 21.44 12.33
C PHE A 252 -6.59 21.67 13.35
N ALA A 253 -7.82 21.33 12.98
CA ALA A 253 -8.95 21.32 13.89
C ALA A 253 -8.78 20.25 14.97
N ASP A 254 -9.46 20.41 16.10
CA ASP A 254 -9.51 19.38 17.12
C ASP A 254 -10.44 18.23 16.69
N ILE A 255 -9.96 17.01 16.88
CA ILE A 255 -10.59 15.76 16.47
C ILE A 255 -10.72 14.76 17.62
N LEU A 256 -10.22 15.11 18.81
CA LEU A 256 -10.38 14.33 20.02
C LEU A 256 -11.49 14.96 20.87
N ARG A 257 -12.29 14.10 21.51
CA ARG A 257 -13.30 14.52 22.48
C ARG A 257 -13.24 13.60 23.68
N ASP A 258 -13.18 14.19 24.86
CA ASP A 258 -13.26 13.44 26.10
C ASP A 258 -14.70 12.95 26.30
N LEU A 259 -14.84 11.66 26.61
CA LEU A 259 -16.09 11.00 26.95
C LEU A 259 -16.07 10.59 28.44
N PRO A 260 -17.24 10.31 29.04
CA PRO A 260 -17.31 9.81 30.41
C PRO A 260 -16.49 8.51 30.60
N GLY A 261 -15.82 8.39 31.75
CA GLY A 261 -15.08 7.18 32.13
C GLY A 261 -13.71 7.03 31.48
N ASP A 262 -12.95 8.13 31.37
CA ASP A 262 -11.59 8.20 30.78
C ASP A 262 -11.49 7.70 29.33
N MET A 263 -12.63 7.69 28.63
CA MET A 263 -12.68 7.35 27.20
C MET A 263 -12.42 8.59 26.35
N VAL A 264 -11.74 8.39 25.23
CA VAL A 264 -11.50 9.45 24.23
C VAL A 264 -12.10 9.02 22.91
N GLU A 265 -12.97 9.85 22.35
CA GLU A 265 -13.48 9.71 20.99
C GLU A 265 -12.50 10.37 20.01
N LEU A 266 -12.09 9.61 18.99
CA LEU A 266 -11.33 10.12 17.84
C LEU A 266 -12.22 10.14 16.61
N ASP A 267 -12.56 11.33 16.13
CA ASP A 267 -13.29 11.49 14.88
C ASP A 267 -12.32 11.55 13.68
N ILE A 268 -12.01 10.38 13.13
CA ILE A 268 -11.12 10.23 11.97
C ILE A 268 -11.67 10.95 10.73
N THR A 269 -12.99 11.16 10.63
CA THR A 269 -13.58 11.82 9.45
C THR A 269 -13.14 13.28 9.32
N ARG A 270 -12.75 13.89 10.45
CA ARG A 270 -12.30 15.27 10.56
C ARG A 270 -10.77 15.41 10.55
N ILE A 271 -10.03 14.33 10.29
CA ILE A 271 -8.55 14.35 10.31
C ILE A 271 -7.94 15.37 9.34
N HIS A 272 -8.65 15.67 8.25
CA HIS A 272 -8.23 16.62 7.22
C HIS A 272 -8.65 18.06 7.52
N GLU A 273 -9.48 18.30 8.54
CA GLU A 273 -10.01 19.63 8.85
C GLU A 273 -8.92 20.55 9.40
N THR A 274 -8.91 21.77 8.88
CA THR A 274 -8.00 22.84 9.28
C THR A 274 -8.80 24.11 9.51
N ARG A 275 -8.34 24.96 10.42
CA ARG A 275 -8.89 26.30 10.66
C ARG A 275 -7.80 27.36 10.47
N PRO A 276 -8.16 28.59 10.06
CA PRO A 276 -7.21 29.68 9.95
C PRO A 276 -6.51 29.96 11.30
N ALA A 277 -5.22 30.32 11.21
CA ALA A 277 -4.38 30.76 12.31
C ALA A 277 -3.42 31.85 11.80
N PRO A 278 -3.00 32.78 12.66
CA PRO A 278 -2.06 33.82 12.22
C PRO A 278 -0.75 33.19 11.72
N VAL A 279 -0.28 33.63 10.56
CA VAL A 279 1.10 33.40 10.12
C VAL A 279 1.94 34.45 10.84
N LEU A 280 2.77 34.04 11.80
CA LEU A 280 3.82 34.92 12.33
C LEU A 280 4.67 35.40 11.14
N ARG A 281 4.60 36.69 10.84
CA ARG A 281 5.52 37.32 9.90
C ARG A 281 6.87 37.47 10.60
N GLU A 282 7.96 37.46 9.82
CA GLU A 282 9.37 37.53 10.28
C GLU A 282 9.64 38.59 11.37
N VAL A 283 8.86 39.67 11.39
CA VAL A 283 8.92 40.76 12.37
C VAL A 283 8.46 40.35 13.78
N GLU A 284 7.48 39.43 13.92
CA GLU A 284 6.98 38.97 15.23
C GLU A 284 7.88 37.90 15.87
N ILE A 285 8.74 37.24 15.08
CA ILE A 285 9.69 36.23 15.56
C ILE A 285 10.77 36.90 16.42
N GLN A 286 11.22 38.09 16.03
CA GLN A 286 12.18 38.87 16.82
C GLN A 286 11.57 39.44 18.11
N GLU A 287 10.32 39.92 18.10
CA GLU A 287 9.67 40.45 19.31
C GLU A 287 9.30 39.35 20.33
N SER A 288 8.96 38.14 19.84
CA SER A 288 8.67 36.99 20.71
C SER A 288 9.91 36.48 21.44
N ALA A 289 11.06 36.46 20.75
CA ALA A 289 12.35 36.09 21.34
C ALA A 289 12.84 37.11 22.38
N VAL A 290 12.51 38.40 22.21
CA VAL A 290 12.86 39.48 23.16
C VAL A 290 11.92 39.52 24.37
N ARG A 291 10.70 38.99 24.28
CA ARG A 291 9.77 38.88 25.43
C ARG A 291 9.99 37.63 26.28
N ALA A 292 10.72 36.64 25.77
CA ALA A 292 11.04 35.39 26.46
C ALA A 292 12.43 35.38 27.13
N SER A 293 13.21 36.45 26.97
CA SER A 293 14.48 36.73 27.65
C SER A 293 14.30 37.70 28.81
#